data_AF-A0A142BCT5-F1
#
_entry.id   AF-A0A142BCT5-F1
#
_cell.length_a   1.000
_cell.length_b   1.000
_cell.length_c   1.000
_cell.angle_alpha   90.00
_cell.angle_beta   90.00
_cell.angle_gamma   90.00
#
_symmetry.space_group_name_H-M   'P 1'
#
loop_
_entity.id
_entity.type
_entity.pdbx_description
1 polymer ?
#
loop_
_entity_poly.entity_id
_entity_poly.type
_entity_poly.pdbx_seq_one_letter_code
_entity_poly.pdbx_strand_id
1 'polypeptide(L)'
;MAASADPFQFAEDQKARLTLFEQLDVLTMPPHRQRKLVKRMATEVRNRGRQNIRQQKTVSGSPMKARKNTRNRRKMLRNMGKQMAVFPRGKAQADVTWKNTLTGRIAYQQQHGVPETMTASKMKRIHGQPNYNAPASRDMARALLAEGYRQPVKGKNGRTRLKRASQKQIMKTMTIGQAGLVLKALRDSQKKQRWTIRTPARPFLGASPDNVDQMLHQLAKESLAGLRAKGAR
;
A
#
# COMPACT_ATOMS: atom_id res chain seq x y z
N MET A 1 52.22 30.74 -5.80
CA MET A 1 50.94 31.34 -5.38
C MET A 1 49.87 30.25 -5.37
N ALA A 2 49.71 29.55 -4.26
CA ALA A 2 48.67 28.54 -4.08
C ALA A 2 47.57 29.14 -3.21
N ALA A 3 46.38 29.27 -3.76
CA ALA A 3 45.22 29.79 -3.06
C ALA A 3 44.86 28.84 -1.91
N SER A 4 44.87 29.38 -0.69
CA SER A 4 44.37 28.74 0.52
C SER A 4 42.87 28.47 0.37
N ALA A 5 42.50 27.20 0.28
CA ALA A 5 41.11 26.80 0.43
C ALA A 5 40.75 26.86 1.93
N ASP A 6 39.83 27.74 2.29
CA ASP A 6 39.34 27.89 3.66
C ASP A 6 38.73 26.57 4.17
N PRO A 7 39.19 26.01 5.31
CA PRO A 7 38.74 24.71 5.81
C PRO A 7 37.33 24.71 6.47
N PHE A 8 36.59 25.83 6.37
CA PHE A 8 35.29 26.01 7.04
C PHE A 8 34.17 26.47 6.10
N GLN A 9 34.13 25.96 4.87
CA GLN A 9 32.94 26.15 4.03
C GLN A 9 31.82 25.23 4.50
N PHE A 10 30.99 25.73 5.40
CA PHE A 10 29.63 25.21 5.58
C PHE A 10 28.87 25.49 4.29
N ALA A 11 28.75 24.49 3.42
CA ALA A 11 27.76 24.51 2.34
C ALA A 11 26.37 24.46 2.99
N GLU A 12 25.90 25.61 3.45
CA GLU A 12 24.57 25.79 4.00
C GLU A 12 23.59 25.95 2.85
N ASP A 13 22.79 24.91 2.63
CA ASP A 13 21.76 24.85 1.58
C ASP A 13 20.72 25.97 1.83
N GLN A 14 20.75 26.98 0.96
CA GLN A 14 20.35 28.38 1.22
C GLN A 14 18.84 28.67 1.42
N LYS A 15 17.93 27.69 1.54
CA LYS A 15 16.47 27.97 1.53
C LYS A 15 15.54 27.27 2.52
N ALA A 16 15.95 26.28 3.31
CA ALA A 16 15.00 25.70 4.27
C ALA A 16 15.58 24.87 5.44
N ARG A 17 16.74 25.23 5.99
CA ARG A 17 17.02 24.93 7.40
C ARG A 17 16.40 26.03 8.22
N LEU A 18 15.54 25.72 9.21
CA LEU A 18 15.03 26.78 10.11
C LEU A 18 16.28 27.49 10.59
N THR A 19 16.32 28.81 10.46
CA THR A 19 17.46 29.54 11.02
C THR A 19 17.57 29.10 12.47
N LEU A 20 18.79 28.93 12.99
CA LEU A 20 18.99 28.43 14.36
C LEU A 20 18.12 29.19 15.38
N PHE A 21 17.92 30.49 15.14
CA PHE A 21 17.01 31.35 15.89
C PHE A 21 15.54 30.97 15.78
N GLU A 22 15.03 30.63 14.60
CA GLU A 22 13.64 30.13 14.44
C GLU A 22 13.44 28.78 15.14
N GLN A 23 14.46 27.90 15.16
CA GLN A 23 14.41 26.64 15.91
C GLN A 23 14.35 26.90 17.41
N LEU A 24 15.22 27.78 17.91
CA LEU A 24 15.24 28.19 19.31
C LEU A 24 13.93 28.87 19.70
N ASP A 25 13.38 29.75 18.87
CA ASP A 25 12.10 30.39 19.12
C ASP A 25 10.96 29.37 19.20
N VAL A 26 10.93 28.36 18.33
CA VAL A 26 9.94 27.27 18.41
C VAL A 26 10.09 26.45 19.70
N LEU A 27 11.32 26.23 20.16
CA LEU A 27 11.60 25.50 21.40
C LEU A 27 11.28 26.32 22.66
N THR A 28 11.46 27.64 22.62
CA THR A 28 11.15 28.55 23.73
C THR A 28 9.66 28.91 23.80
N MET A 29 8.86 28.56 22.77
CA MET A 29 7.42 28.79 22.79
C MET A 29 6.71 28.14 23.99
N PRO A 30 5.66 28.78 24.54
CA PRO A 30 4.80 28.16 25.53
C PRO A 30 4.18 26.84 25.04
N PRO A 31 3.98 25.83 25.92
CA PRO A 31 3.51 24.50 25.53
C PRO A 31 2.21 24.46 24.70
N HIS A 32 1.30 25.40 24.93
CA HIS A 32 0.04 25.46 24.17
C HIS A 32 0.26 25.88 22.70
N ARG A 33 1.27 26.71 22.42
CA ARG A 33 1.62 27.15 21.06
C ARG A 33 2.34 26.05 20.29
N GLN A 34 3.28 25.36 20.95
CA GLN A 34 3.94 24.17 20.39
C GLN A 34 2.92 23.11 19.97
N ARG A 35 1.97 22.78 20.85
CA ARG A 35 0.87 21.86 20.53
C ARG A 35 0.06 22.31 19.31
N LYS A 36 -0.23 23.61 19.18
CA LYS A 36 -0.98 24.17 18.06
C LYS A 36 -0.19 24.06 16.75
N LEU A 37 1.11 24.37 16.78
CA LEU A 37 2.02 24.23 15.64
C LEU A 37 2.08 22.77 15.18
N VAL A 38 2.36 21.84 16.10
CA VAL A 38 2.42 20.40 15.81
C VAL A 38 1.11 19.87 15.24
N LYS A 39 -0.04 20.29 15.79
CA LYS A 39 -1.36 19.93 15.27
C LYS A 39 -1.57 20.44 13.84
N ARG A 40 -1.10 21.66 13.51
CA ARG A 40 -1.15 22.22 12.16
C ARG A 40 -0.28 21.40 11.21
N MET A 41 0.97 21.12 11.57
CA MET A 41 1.88 20.28 10.78
C MET A 41 1.26 18.92 10.47
N ALA A 42 0.77 18.22 11.49
CA ALA A 42 0.14 16.91 11.32
C ALA A 42 -1.15 16.99 10.48
N THR A 43 -1.88 18.12 10.55
CA THR A 43 -3.06 18.36 9.71
C THR A 43 -2.68 18.53 8.24
N GLU A 44 -1.61 19.25 7.95
CA GLU A 44 -1.10 19.41 6.58
C GLU A 44 -0.59 18.09 6.01
N VAL A 45 0.20 17.33 6.76
CA VAL A 45 0.64 15.97 6.36
C VAL A 45 -0.56 15.08 6.05
N ARG A 46 -1.61 15.13 6.90
CA ARG A 46 -2.86 14.39 6.66
C ARG A 46 -3.53 14.85 5.36
N ASN A 47 -3.63 16.16 5.12
CA ASN A 47 -4.30 16.71 3.95
C ASN A 47 -3.55 16.34 2.65
N ARG A 48 -2.22 16.47 2.64
CA ARG A 48 -1.35 16.00 1.54
C ARG A 48 -1.50 14.50 1.31
N GLY A 49 -1.49 13.69 2.38
CA GLY A 49 -1.71 12.24 2.28
C GLY A 49 -3.09 11.90 1.67
N ARG A 50 -4.14 12.62 2.05
CA ARG A 50 -5.48 12.49 1.43
C ARG A 50 -5.48 12.85 -0.05
N GLN A 51 -4.77 13.91 -0.43
CA GLN A 51 -4.63 14.32 -1.82
C GLN A 51 -3.87 13.28 -2.65
N ASN A 52 -2.75 12.78 -2.13
CA ASN A 52 -1.96 11.70 -2.75
C ASN A 52 -2.81 10.46 -2.99
N ILE A 53 -3.59 10.02 -1.99
CA ILE A 53 -4.54 8.90 -2.15
C ILE A 53 -5.60 9.24 -3.23
N ARG A 54 -6.19 10.44 -3.22
CA ARG A 54 -7.23 10.83 -4.19
C ARG A 54 -6.69 10.89 -5.63
N GLN A 55 -5.47 11.35 -5.80
CA GLN A 55 -4.78 11.48 -7.09
C GLN A 55 -4.05 10.20 -7.52
N GLN A 56 -3.94 9.20 -6.63
CA GLN A 56 -3.14 7.99 -6.83
C GLN A 56 -1.67 8.33 -7.11
N LYS A 57 -1.10 9.27 -6.35
CA LYS A 57 0.32 9.68 -6.45
C LYS A 57 1.09 9.34 -5.19
N THR A 58 2.38 9.07 -5.33
CA THR A 58 3.31 8.89 -4.23
C THR A 58 3.71 10.24 -3.63
N VAL A 59 4.41 10.19 -2.49
CA VAL A 59 5.00 11.37 -1.83
C VAL A 59 5.98 12.13 -2.75
N SER A 60 6.63 11.42 -3.68
CA SER A 60 7.49 12.00 -4.73
C SER A 60 6.73 12.56 -5.94
N GLY A 61 5.40 12.43 -5.98
CA GLY A 61 4.56 12.87 -7.10
C GLY A 61 4.37 11.85 -8.22
N SER A 62 5.11 10.73 -8.21
CA SER A 62 4.98 9.64 -9.20
C SER A 62 3.63 8.90 -9.06
N PRO A 63 3.08 8.31 -10.13
CA PRO A 63 1.84 7.54 -10.03
C PRO A 63 2.03 6.26 -9.19
N MET A 64 1.06 5.95 -8.33
CA MET A 64 1.04 4.69 -7.57
C MET A 64 0.84 3.48 -8.48
N LYS A 65 1.42 2.34 -8.09
CA LYS A 65 1.20 1.08 -8.80
C LYS A 65 -0.27 0.68 -8.79
N ALA A 66 -0.82 0.44 -9.98
CA ALA A 66 -2.22 0.08 -10.19
C ALA A 66 -2.62 -1.25 -9.50
N ARG A 67 -3.93 -1.52 -9.45
CA ARG A 67 -4.49 -2.77 -8.95
C ARG A 67 -4.10 -3.93 -9.88
N LYS A 68 -3.83 -5.11 -9.30
CA LYS A 68 -3.61 -6.34 -10.08
C LYS A 68 -4.84 -6.75 -10.89
N ASN A 69 -6.04 -6.56 -10.34
CA ASN A 69 -7.28 -6.80 -11.06
C ASN A 69 -7.62 -5.57 -11.93
N THR A 70 -7.26 -5.64 -13.20
CA THR A 70 -7.46 -4.58 -14.20
C THR A 70 -8.93 -4.34 -14.55
N ARG A 71 -9.82 -5.32 -14.32
CA ARG A 71 -11.27 -5.13 -14.54
C ARG A 71 -11.89 -4.14 -13.54
N ASN A 72 -11.29 -4.01 -12.36
CA ASN A 72 -11.76 -3.09 -11.34
C ASN A 72 -11.08 -1.72 -11.48
N ARG A 73 -11.80 -0.77 -12.10
CA ARG A 73 -11.33 0.60 -12.36
C ARG A 73 -11.39 1.54 -11.14
N ARG A 74 -11.81 1.07 -9.95
CA ARG A 74 -11.92 1.92 -8.76
C ARG A 74 -10.53 2.32 -8.24
N LYS A 75 -10.34 3.59 -7.85
CA LYS A 75 -9.10 4.07 -7.23
C LYS A 75 -8.71 3.25 -5.98
N MET A 76 -7.42 3.05 -5.78
CA MET A 76 -6.88 2.33 -4.63
C MET A 76 -6.96 3.18 -3.35
N LEU A 77 -7.14 2.56 -2.19
CA LEU A 77 -7.14 3.25 -0.87
C LEU A 77 -8.17 4.39 -0.73
N ARG A 78 -9.15 4.51 -1.65
CA ARG A 78 -10.07 5.67 -1.73
C ARG A 78 -10.81 6.01 -0.43
N ASN A 79 -11.15 4.99 0.36
CA ASN A 79 -11.86 5.17 1.64
C ASN A 79 -10.92 5.44 2.81
N MET A 80 -9.64 5.07 2.68
CA MET A 80 -8.67 5.21 3.76
C MET A 80 -8.33 6.66 4.02
N GLY A 81 -8.29 7.51 2.99
CA GLY A 81 -8.08 8.94 3.18
C GLY A 81 -9.13 9.60 4.09
N LYS A 82 -10.40 9.18 3.98
CA LYS A 82 -11.51 9.72 4.81
C LYS A 82 -11.34 9.42 6.30
N GLN A 83 -10.77 8.26 6.62
CA GLN A 83 -10.63 7.75 8.00
C GLN A 83 -9.34 8.21 8.69
N MET A 84 -8.47 8.96 8.00
CA MET A 84 -7.25 9.50 8.61
C MET A 84 -7.58 10.56 9.66
N ALA A 85 -6.93 10.47 10.81
CA ALA A 85 -7.04 11.36 11.94
C ALA A 85 -5.64 11.75 12.47
N VAL A 86 -5.59 12.89 13.14
CA VAL A 86 -4.39 13.38 13.84
C VAL A 86 -4.56 13.08 15.32
N PHE A 87 -3.59 12.41 15.91
CA PHE A 87 -3.55 12.09 17.33
C PHE A 87 -2.38 12.86 17.97
N PRO A 88 -2.64 13.93 18.72
CA PRO A 88 -1.58 14.64 19.42
C PRO A 88 -0.96 13.73 20.50
N ARG A 89 0.37 13.73 20.58
CA ARG A 89 1.17 13.02 21.59
C ARG A 89 1.97 14.05 22.38
N GLY A 90 1.52 14.35 23.59
CA GLY A 90 2.22 15.30 24.47
C GLY A 90 2.26 16.74 23.92
N LYS A 91 3.41 17.42 24.06
CA LYS A 91 3.58 18.84 23.71
C LYS A 91 4.13 19.04 22.29
N ALA A 92 5.04 18.19 21.84
CA ALA A 92 5.83 18.37 20.62
C ALA A 92 5.60 17.30 19.53
N GLN A 93 4.75 16.29 19.78
CA GLN A 93 4.56 15.18 18.86
C GLN A 93 3.08 15.02 18.46
N ALA A 94 2.83 14.56 17.24
CA ALA A 94 1.52 14.13 16.80
C ALA A 94 1.64 13.02 15.76
N ASP A 95 0.80 12.00 15.91
CA ASP A 95 0.74 10.87 14.99
C ASP A 95 -0.38 11.10 13.97
N VAL A 96 -0.08 10.91 12.69
CA VAL A 96 -1.10 10.85 11.63
C VAL A 96 -1.39 9.40 11.34
N THR A 97 -2.55 8.91 11.79
CA THR A 97 -2.94 7.50 11.63
C THR A 97 -4.46 7.35 11.47
N TRP A 98 -4.98 6.13 11.57
CA TRP A 98 -6.39 5.80 11.47
C TRP A 98 -6.96 5.48 12.84
N LYS A 99 -8.23 5.85 13.07
CA LYS A 99 -8.94 5.44 14.30
C LYS A 99 -9.07 3.93 14.44
N ASN A 100 -9.20 3.23 13.31
CA ASN A 100 -9.29 1.78 13.27
C ASN A 100 -7.89 1.17 13.05
N THR A 101 -7.48 0.29 13.97
CA THR A 101 -6.20 -0.42 13.95
C THR A 101 -6.02 -1.29 12.71
N LEU A 102 -7.09 -1.95 12.23
CA LEU A 102 -7.05 -2.76 11.01
C LEU A 102 -6.78 -1.90 9.78
N THR A 103 -7.43 -0.74 9.67
CA THR A 103 -7.18 0.21 8.59
C THR A 103 -5.74 0.73 8.65
N GLY A 104 -5.23 1.04 9.84
CA GLY A 104 -3.84 1.46 10.03
C GLY A 104 -2.84 0.38 9.62
N ARG A 105 -3.09 -0.88 9.97
CA ARG A 105 -2.24 -2.01 9.54
C ARG A 105 -2.21 -2.18 8.03
N ILE A 106 -3.38 -2.12 7.38
CA ILE A 106 -3.46 -2.17 5.91
C ILE A 106 -2.73 -0.99 5.30
N ALA A 107 -2.86 0.21 5.88
CA ALA A 107 -2.18 1.40 5.39
C ALA A 107 -0.66 1.24 5.43
N TYR A 108 -0.14 0.78 6.55
CA TYR A 108 1.27 0.49 6.74
C TYR A 108 1.79 -0.52 5.72
N GLN A 109 1.05 -1.63 5.52
CA GLN A 109 1.40 -2.63 4.51
C GLN A 109 1.46 -2.04 3.10
N GLN A 110 0.51 -1.16 2.75
CA GLN A 110 0.47 -0.54 1.43
C GLN A 110 1.55 0.54 1.26
N GLN A 111 1.86 1.28 2.32
CA GLN A 111 2.89 2.31 2.34
C GLN A 111 4.28 1.72 2.11
N HIS A 112 4.64 0.69 2.87
CA HIS A 112 5.97 0.08 2.83
C HIS A 112 6.07 -1.12 1.89
N GLY A 113 4.95 -1.60 1.32
CA GLY A 113 4.95 -2.78 0.46
C GLY A 113 5.21 -4.08 1.22
N VAL A 114 4.75 -4.16 2.47
CA VAL A 114 4.96 -5.35 3.30
C VAL A 114 4.25 -6.55 2.66
N PRO A 115 4.97 -7.66 2.42
CA PRO A 115 4.35 -8.85 1.87
C PRO A 115 3.31 -9.43 2.83
N GLU A 116 2.17 -9.89 2.28
CA GLU A 116 1.12 -10.51 3.08
C GLU A 116 1.20 -12.03 2.96
N THR A 117 1.38 -12.71 4.09
CA THR A 117 1.28 -14.17 4.14
C THR A 117 -0.19 -14.58 4.16
N MET A 118 -0.60 -15.35 3.16
CA MET A 118 -1.90 -16.01 3.11
C MET A 118 -1.77 -17.47 3.51
N THR A 119 -2.80 -17.96 4.22
CA THR A 119 -2.93 -19.37 4.57
C THR A 119 -4.20 -19.95 3.96
N ALA A 120 -4.20 -21.27 3.74
CA ALA A 120 -5.37 -21.99 3.27
C ALA A 120 -6.58 -21.82 4.21
N SER A 121 -6.34 -21.80 5.53
CA SER A 121 -7.37 -21.55 6.54
C SER A 121 -7.98 -20.14 6.44
N LYS A 122 -7.14 -19.11 6.25
CA LYS A 122 -7.60 -17.72 6.07
C LYS A 122 -8.43 -17.58 4.79
N MET A 123 -8.04 -18.23 3.69
CA MET A 123 -8.82 -18.26 2.46
C MET A 123 -10.17 -18.96 2.63
N LYS A 124 -10.20 -20.10 3.33
CA LYS A 124 -11.45 -20.80 3.65
C LYS A 124 -12.40 -19.93 4.48
N ARG A 125 -11.88 -19.12 5.40
CA ARG A 125 -12.68 -18.17 6.18
C ARG A 125 -13.24 -17.02 5.34
N ILE A 126 -12.46 -16.50 4.39
CA ILE A 126 -12.88 -15.35 3.55
C ILE A 126 -13.87 -15.76 2.47
N HIS A 127 -13.63 -16.89 1.81
CA HIS A 127 -14.37 -17.32 0.63
C HIS A 127 -15.31 -18.51 0.88
N GLY A 128 -15.30 -19.07 2.09
CA GLY A 128 -16.04 -20.28 2.41
C GLY A 128 -15.43 -21.53 1.77
N GLN A 129 -16.24 -22.59 1.73
CA GLN A 129 -15.88 -23.83 1.05
C GLN A 129 -16.30 -23.74 -0.42
N PRO A 130 -15.41 -24.08 -1.38
CA PRO A 130 -15.82 -24.22 -2.77
C PRO A 130 -16.90 -25.29 -2.92
N ASN A 131 -17.90 -25.05 -3.77
CA ASN A 131 -18.82 -26.09 -4.18
C ASN A 131 -18.09 -27.07 -5.11
N TYR A 132 -17.59 -28.18 -4.57
CA TYR A 132 -16.81 -29.16 -5.32
C TYR A 132 -17.62 -29.87 -6.42
N ASN A 133 -18.95 -29.84 -6.34
CA ASN A 133 -19.85 -30.43 -7.32
C ASN A 133 -20.18 -29.46 -8.47
N ALA A 134 -19.84 -28.18 -8.34
CA ALA A 134 -20.01 -27.22 -9.42
C ALA A 134 -19.10 -27.56 -10.62
N PRO A 135 -19.48 -27.13 -11.84
CA PRO A 135 -18.65 -27.27 -13.04
C PRO A 135 -17.26 -26.67 -12.85
N ALA A 136 -16.23 -27.29 -13.44
CA ALA A 136 -14.85 -26.82 -13.30
C ALA A 136 -14.69 -25.36 -13.76
N SER A 137 -13.91 -24.57 -13.01
CA SER A 137 -13.63 -23.18 -13.36
C SER A 137 -12.80 -23.07 -14.65
N ARG A 138 -13.02 -22.00 -15.43
CA ARG A 138 -12.24 -21.73 -16.65
C ARG A 138 -10.73 -21.71 -16.40
N ASP A 139 -10.29 -21.20 -15.25
CA ASP A 139 -8.87 -21.17 -14.90
C ASP A 139 -8.32 -22.56 -14.57
N MET A 140 -9.14 -23.45 -13.99
CA MET A 140 -8.78 -24.86 -13.79
C MET A 140 -8.67 -25.61 -15.11
N ALA A 141 -9.62 -25.38 -16.04
CA ALA A 141 -9.55 -25.96 -17.37
C ALA A 141 -8.30 -25.48 -18.16
N ARG A 142 -7.96 -24.19 -18.06
CA ARG A 142 -6.72 -23.65 -18.63
C ARG A 142 -5.48 -24.30 -18.01
N ALA A 143 -5.46 -24.45 -16.69
CA ALA A 143 -4.36 -25.11 -15.99
C ALA A 143 -4.21 -26.57 -16.44
N LEU A 144 -5.30 -27.35 -16.51
CA LEU A 144 -5.26 -28.74 -16.97
C LEU A 144 -4.66 -28.86 -18.36
N LEU A 145 -5.06 -27.98 -19.29
CA LEU A 145 -4.52 -27.98 -20.64
C LEU A 145 -3.05 -27.58 -20.70
N ALA A 146 -2.60 -26.69 -19.80
CA ALA A 146 -1.19 -26.32 -19.70
C ALA A 146 -0.34 -27.49 -19.18
N GLU A 147 -0.87 -28.30 -18.25
CA GLU A 147 -0.23 -29.53 -17.74
C GLU A 147 -0.39 -30.73 -18.71
N GLY A 148 -0.92 -30.53 -19.92
CA GLY A 148 -1.02 -31.59 -20.93
C GLY A 148 -2.18 -32.57 -20.78
N TYR A 149 -3.22 -32.23 -20.00
CA TYR A 149 -4.38 -33.09 -19.80
C TYR A 149 -5.05 -33.53 -21.12
N ARG A 150 -5.35 -34.83 -21.22
CA ARG A 150 -6.09 -35.46 -22.30
C ARG A 150 -7.32 -36.18 -21.76
N GLN A 151 -8.46 -35.97 -22.39
CA GLN A 151 -9.72 -36.58 -22.00
C GLN A 151 -9.87 -37.96 -22.65
N PRO A 152 -10.24 -39.00 -21.89
CA PRO A 152 -10.59 -40.30 -22.45
C PRO A 152 -11.90 -40.20 -23.24
N VAL A 153 -11.88 -40.69 -24.47
CA VAL A 153 -13.04 -40.77 -25.36
C VAL A 153 -13.18 -42.22 -25.81
N LYS A 154 -14.38 -42.79 -25.64
CA LYS A 154 -14.68 -44.13 -26.17
C LYS A 154 -14.74 -44.08 -27.70
N GLY A 155 -13.92 -44.88 -28.36
CA GLY A 155 -13.98 -45.09 -29.80
C GLY A 155 -15.10 -46.06 -30.18
N LYS A 156 -15.45 -46.11 -31.48
CA LYS A 156 -16.47 -47.02 -32.02
C LYS A 156 -16.19 -48.49 -31.69
N ASN A 157 -14.93 -48.85 -31.49
CA ASN A 157 -14.46 -50.23 -31.27
C ASN A 157 -14.36 -50.58 -29.78
N GLY A 158 -15.03 -49.84 -28.88
CA GLY A 158 -14.95 -50.03 -27.43
C GLY A 158 -13.64 -49.57 -26.77
N ARG A 159 -12.57 -49.38 -27.54
CA ARG A 159 -11.27 -48.90 -27.04
C ARG A 159 -11.33 -47.42 -26.64
N THR A 160 -10.72 -47.09 -25.50
CA THR A 160 -10.63 -45.72 -25.00
C THR A 160 -9.40 -45.03 -25.58
N ARG A 161 -9.59 -43.88 -26.24
CA ARG A 161 -8.51 -43.07 -26.80
C ARG A 161 -8.41 -41.74 -26.06
N LEU A 162 -7.18 -41.31 -25.75
CA LEU A 162 -6.91 -40.02 -25.15
C LEU A 162 -6.90 -38.93 -26.23
N LYS A 163 -7.82 -37.95 -26.13
CA LYS A 163 -7.89 -36.80 -27.04
C LYS A 163 -7.64 -35.51 -26.27
N ARG A 164 -6.97 -34.54 -26.90
CA ARG A 164 -6.86 -33.18 -26.33
C ARG A 164 -8.25 -32.59 -26.19
N ALA A 165 -8.62 -32.19 -24.96
CA ALA A 165 -9.91 -31.57 -24.69
C ALA A 165 -9.88 -30.07 -24.97
N SER A 166 -11.03 -29.48 -25.27
CA SER A 166 -11.19 -28.03 -25.26
C SER A 166 -11.53 -27.53 -23.86
N GLN A 167 -11.30 -26.24 -23.57
CA GLN A 167 -11.68 -25.64 -22.27
C GLN A 167 -13.16 -25.84 -21.97
N LYS A 168 -14.05 -25.64 -22.97
CA LYS A 168 -15.50 -25.82 -22.82
C LYS A 168 -15.87 -27.27 -22.47
N GLN A 169 -15.22 -28.25 -23.09
CA GLN A 169 -15.46 -29.66 -22.79
C GLN A 169 -15.03 -30.02 -21.37
N ILE A 170 -13.86 -29.57 -20.91
CA ILE A 170 -13.40 -29.81 -19.53
C ILE A 170 -14.39 -29.23 -18.52
N MET A 171 -14.85 -27.99 -18.75
CA MET A 171 -15.85 -27.35 -17.88
C MET A 171 -17.19 -28.10 -17.85
N LYS A 172 -17.60 -28.71 -18.97
CA LYS A 172 -18.86 -29.48 -19.06
C LYS A 172 -18.74 -30.88 -18.44
N THR A 173 -17.59 -31.53 -18.62
CA THR A 173 -17.42 -32.93 -18.20
C THR A 173 -17.01 -33.07 -16.74
N MET A 174 -16.25 -32.12 -16.19
CA MET A 174 -15.60 -32.28 -14.90
C MET A 174 -16.12 -31.29 -13.87
N THR A 175 -16.27 -31.76 -12.63
CA THR A 175 -16.54 -30.87 -11.49
C THR A 175 -15.25 -30.22 -10.98
N ILE A 176 -15.37 -29.18 -10.15
CA ILE A 176 -14.24 -28.53 -9.47
C ILE A 176 -13.40 -29.56 -8.68
N GLY A 177 -14.05 -30.49 -7.98
CA GLY A 177 -13.39 -31.54 -7.22
C GLY A 177 -12.56 -32.46 -8.10
N GLN A 178 -13.16 -32.97 -9.19
CA GLN A 178 -12.50 -33.86 -10.15
C GLN A 178 -11.32 -33.16 -10.85
N ALA A 179 -11.54 -31.95 -11.37
CA ALA A 179 -10.50 -31.16 -12.02
C ALA A 179 -9.33 -30.85 -11.07
N GLY A 180 -9.63 -30.55 -9.79
CA GLY A 180 -8.63 -30.32 -8.77
C GLY A 180 -7.79 -31.56 -8.43
N LEU A 181 -8.41 -32.75 -8.39
CA LEU A 181 -7.72 -34.01 -8.14
C LEU A 181 -6.79 -34.37 -9.31
N VAL A 182 -7.27 -34.24 -10.54
CA VAL A 182 -6.45 -34.47 -11.74
C VAL A 182 -5.28 -33.49 -11.82
N LEU A 183 -5.52 -32.19 -11.55
CA LEU A 183 -4.43 -31.21 -11.48
C LEU A 183 -3.38 -31.56 -10.42
N LYS A 184 -3.81 -32.10 -9.29
CA LYS A 184 -2.90 -32.54 -8.23
C LYS A 184 -2.03 -33.69 -8.72
N ALA A 185 -2.64 -34.69 -9.36
CA ALA A 185 -1.94 -35.86 -9.90
C ALA A 185 -0.94 -35.48 -11.00
N LEU A 186 -1.31 -34.57 -11.92
CA LEU A 186 -0.43 -34.14 -13.00
C LEU A 186 0.77 -33.32 -12.52
N ARG A 187 0.60 -32.52 -11.46
CA ARG A 187 1.65 -31.63 -10.94
C ARG A 187 2.56 -32.27 -9.89
N ASP A 188 2.22 -33.49 -9.46
CA ASP A 188 2.79 -34.17 -8.28
C ASP A 188 3.03 -33.22 -7.10
N SER A 189 2.06 -32.32 -6.85
CA SER A 189 2.27 -31.20 -5.95
C SER A 189 1.42 -31.31 -4.68
N GLN A 190 2.06 -31.06 -3.54
CA GLN A 190 1.37 -30.96 -2.27
C GLN A 190 0.60 -29.63 -2.19
N LYS A 191 -0.56 -29.67 -1.52
CA LYS A 191 -1.39 -28.48 -1.31
C LYS A 191 -0.61 -27.48 -0.45
N LYS A 192 -0.26 -26.33 -1.03
CA LYS A 192 0.41 -25.24 -0.30
C LYS A 192 -0.49 -24.73 0.81
N GLN A 193 -0.05 -24.88 2.05
CA GLN A 193 -0.77 -24.38 3.23
C GLN A 193 -0.58 -22.87 3.44
N ARG A 194 0.55 -22.33 2.96
CA ARG A 194 0.92 -20.92 3.08
C ARG A 194 1.56 -20.41 1.78
N TRP A 195 1.30 -19.16 1.42
CA TRP A 195 1.96 -18.48 0.32
C TRP A 195 2.07 -16.98 0.59
N THR A 196 3.12 -16.36 0.04
CA THR A 196 3.40 -14.94 0.23
C THR A 196 2.89 -14.12 -0.96
N ILE A 197 2.02 -13.16 -0.69
CA ILE A 197 1.55 -12.18 -1.66
C ILE A 197 2.46 -10.95 -1.60
N ARG A 198 3.19 -10.70 -2.69
CA ARG A 198 4.01 -9.48 -2.83
C ARG A 198 3.09 -8.27 -3.05
N THR A 199 3.14 -7.32 -2.11
CA THR A 199 2.42 -6.04 -2.21
C THR A 199 3.41 -4.96 -2.61
N PRO A 200 3.20 -4.22 -3.72
CA PRO A 200 4.13 -3.15 -4.05
C PRO A 200 3.95 -1.96 -3.11
N ALA A 201 5.06 -1.30 -2.77
CA ALA A 201 5.05 -0.10 -1.95
C ALA A 201 4.35 1.05 -2.66
N ARG A 202 3.56 1.81 -1.90
CA ARG A 202 2.82 2.99 -2.32
C ARG A 202 3.00 4.06 -1.26
N PRO A 203 4.16 4.73 -1.21
CA PRO A 203 4.40 5.76 -0.21
C PRO A 203 3.46 6.93 -0.48
N PHE A 204 2.36 7.03 0.27
CA PHE A 204 1.34 8.08 0.10
C PHE A 204 1.26 9.04 1.29
N LEU A 205 1.71 8.59 2.46
CA LEU A 205 1.73 9.34 3.71
C LEU A 205 3.17 9.71 4.05
N GLY A 206 3.35 10.92 4.56
CA GLY A 206 4.67 11.53 4.76
C GLY A 206 4.90 12.68 3.79
N ALA A 207 6.10 13.22 3.81
CA ALA A 207 6.56 14.23 2.87
C ALA A 207 8.01 13.89 2.46
N SER A 208 8.38 14.28 1.24
CA SER A 208 9.80 14.30 0.83
C SER A 208 10.56 15.20 1.79
N PRO A 209 11.83 14.95 2.13
CA PRO A 209 12.62 15.84 2.98
C PRO A 209 12.41 17.33 2.63
N ASP A 210 12.54 17.68 1.35
CA ASP A 210 12.33 19.06 0.84
C ASP A 210 10.94 19.62 1.16
N ASN A 211 9.90 18.77 1.08
CA ASN A 211 8.51 19.15 1.35
C ASN A 211 8.20 19.24 2.85
N VAL A 212 8.94 18.50 3.69
CA VAL A 212 8.88 18.61 5.15
C VAL A 212 9.48 19.94 5.57
N ASP A 213 10.65 20.26 5.03
CA ASP A 213 11.41 21.45 5.37
C ASP A 213 10.67 22.71 4.96
N GLN A 214 10.20 22.82 3.71
CA GLN A 214 9.39 23.96 3.28
C GLN A 214 8.13 24.16 4.13
N MET A 215 7.49 23.07 4.55
CA MET A 215 6.29 23.12 5.39
C MET A 215 6.61 23.54 6.82
N LEU A 216 7.74 23.07 7.39
CA LEU A 216 8.25 23.50 8.69
C LEU A 216 8.55 25.00 8.69
N HIS A 217 9.27 25.45 7.66
CA HIS A 217 9.59 26.87 7.44
C HIS A 217 8.38 27.77 7.41
N GLN A 218 7.44 27.44 6.54
CA GLN A 218 6.24 28.25 6.36
C GLN A 218 5.43 28.32 7.67
N LEU A 219 5.27 27.19 8.37
CA LEU A 219 4.49 27.15 9.61
C LEU A 219 5.20 27.80 10.80
N ALA A 220 6.54 27.71 10.86
CA ALA A 220 7.34 28.43 11.85
C ALA A 220 7.24 29.93 11.63
N LYS A 221 7.46 30.42 10.40
CA LYS A 221 7.35 31.83 10.04
C LYS A 221 5.97 32.41 10.35
N GLU A 222 4.90 31.70 10.00
CA GLU A 222 3.52 32.08 10.34
C GLU A 222 3.29 32.13 11.87
N SER A 223 3.88 31.20 12.60
CA SER A 223 3.76 31.16 14.06
C SER A 223 4.49 32.32 14.73
N LEU A 224 5.71 32.63 14.27
CA LEU A 224 6.53 33.76 14.74
C LEU A 224 5.89 35.11 14.40
N ALA A 225 5.35 35.27 13.19
CA ALA A 225 4.59 36.47 12.81
C ALA A 225 3.39 36.68 13.77
N GLY A 226 2.71 35.60 14.13
CA GLY A 226 1.64 35.64 15.13
C GLY A 226 2.09 35.98 16.56
N LEU A 227 3.35 35.72 16.92
CA LEU A 227 3.94 36.17 18.20
C LEU A 227 4.14 37.69 18.19
N ARG A 228 4.81 38.19 17.15
CA ARG A 228 5.15 39.62 17.00
C ARG A 228 3.89 40.49 16.96
N ALA A 229 2.85 40.05 16.25
CA ALA A 229 1.57 40.75 16.17
C ALA A 229 0.77 40.78 17.49
N LYS A 230 1.04 39.87 18.44
CA LYS A 230 0.37 39.82 19.75
C LYS A 230 1.18 40.44 20.88
N GLY A 231 2.50 40.55 20.76
CA GLY A 231 3.35 41.29 21.70
C GLY A 231 3.31 42.81 21.47
N ALA A 232 2.78 43.27 20.34
CA ALA A 232 2.55 44.68 20.02
C ALA A 232 1.15 45.20 20.46
N ARG A 233 0.46 44.48 21.35
CA ARG A 233 -0.81 44.86 21.95
C ARG A 233 -0.74 44.80 23.45
#